data_AF-A0A511FSR1-F1
#
_entry.id   AF-A0A511FSR1-F1
#
_cell.length_a   1.000
_cell.length_b   1.000
_cell.length_c   1.000
_cell.angle_alpha   90.00
_cell.angle_beta   90.00
_cell.angle_gamma   90.00
#
_symmetry.space_group_name_H-M   'P 1'
#
loop_
_entity.id
_entity.type
_entity.pdbx_description
1 polymer ?
#
loop_
_entity_poly.entity_id
_entity_poly.type
_entity_poly.pdbx_seq_one_letter_code
_entity_poly.pdbx_strand_id
1 'polypeptide(L)'
;MDLLDTLVMEHLATRLLTKNRLGVILEALLAHYAANQNRDAARQESLRHVSREAEQKLQRMYAAIENGIVDPADPTLRERLDALKAQRDEASRLCAMAEAPALVVPTITDEMIERFSCDLRAKLADGPVAMRKEYLRAIVDRIEIDDGEIRIFGRKDRLMNQLVSDRPKLNPKVPSFGREWRPVRDSNPCCRRERAISSG
;
A
#
# COMPACT_ATOMS: atom_id res chain seq x y z
N MET A 1 -35.47 -10.73 7.75
CA MET A 1 -34.50 -9.62 7.64
C MET A 1 -34.64 -8.85 8.93
N ASP A 2 -33.56 -8.74 9.68
CA ASP A 2 -33.59 -8.16 11.02
C ASP A 2 -33.74 -6.63 10.94
N LEU A 3 -34.42 -6.03 11.90
CA LEU A 3 -34.66 -4.57 11.98
C LEU A 3 -33.35 -3.76 11.82
N LEU A 4 -32.26 -4.30 12.38
CA LEU A 4 -30.92 -3.71 12.32
C LEU A 4 -30.37 -3.65 10.89
N ASP A 5 -30.54 -4.71 10.10
CA ASP A 5 -30.05 -4.73 8.71
C ASP A 5 -30.72 -3.61 7.90
N THR A 6 -32.03 -3.44 8.05
CA THR A 6 -32.79 -2.38 7.37
C THR A 6 -32.29 -0.99 7.76
N LEU A 7 -32.08 -0.77 9.07
CA LEU A 7 -31.64 0.52 9.61
C LEU A 7 -30.21 0.86 9.15
N VAL A 8 -29.29 -0.11 9.17
CA VAL A 8 -27.93 0.07 8.66
C VAL A 8 -27.93 0.40 7.17
N MET A 9 -28.76 -0.30 6.38
CA MET A 9 -28.86 -0.08 4.94
C MET A 9 -29.41 1.30 4.58
N GLU A 10 -30.48 1.72 5.26
CA GLU A 10 -31.07 3.04 5.07
C GLU A 10 -30.08 4.14 5.46
N HIS A 11 -29.36 3.96 6.57
CA HIS A 11 -28.35 4.91 7.00
C HIS A 11 -27.20 5.03 5.98
N LEU A 12 -26.70 3.89 5.45
CA LEU A 12 -25.68 3.89 4.40
C LEU A 12 -26.17 4.59 3.13
N ALA A 13 -27.38 4.30 2.69
CA ALA A 13 -27.97 4.89 1.49
C ALA A 13 -28.15 6.41 1.62
N THR A 14 -28.64 6.89 2.77
CA THR A 14 -29.00 8.29 2.99
C THR A 14 -27.81 9.17 3.38
N ARG A 15 -26.82 8.64 4.11
CA ARG A 15 -25.69 9.43 4.63
C ARG A 15 -24.40 9.22 3.85
N LEU A 16 -24.02 7.97 3.58
CA LEU A 16 -22.72 7.64 3.00
C LEU A 16 -22.74 7.68 1.47
N LEU A 17 -23.79 7.15 0.85
CA LEU A 17 -23.93 7.05 -0.61
C LEU A 17 -24.50 8.31 -1.27
N THR A 18 -24.38 9.47 -0.64
CA THR A 18 -24.72 10.74 -1.31
C THR A 18 -23.58 11.14 -2.24
N LYS A 19 -23.91 11.69 -3.43
CA LYS A 19 -22.93 12.20 -4.40
C LYS A 19 -21.89 13.11 -3.72
N ASN A 20 -22.37 14.07 -2.93
CA ASN A 20 -21.51 15.03 -2.24
C ASN A 20 -20.54 14.34 -1.25
N ARG A 21 -21.05 13.41 -0.41
CA ARG A 21 -20.20 12.71 0.55
C ARG A 21 -19.19 11.78 -0.13
N LEU A 22 -19.60 11.08 -1.17
CA LEU A 22 -18.70 10.25 -1.98
C LEU A 22 -17.61 11.08 -2.64
N GLY A 23 -17.96 12.23 -3.22
CA GLY A 23 -17.00 13.18 -3.80
C GLY A 23 -15.90 13.54 -2.82
N VAL A 24 -16.26 14.02 -1.62
CA VAL A 24 -15.29 14.38 -0.57
C VAL A 24 -14.41 13.20 -0.15
N ILE A 25 -14.98 12.00 -0.01
CA ILE A 25 -14.22 10.81 0.40
C ILE A 25 -13.22 10.39 -0.69
N LEU A 26 -13.66 10.39 -1.94
CA LEU A 26 -12.87 9.96 -3.09
C LEU A 26 -11.79 10.98 -3.43
N GLU A 27 -12.09 12.28 -3.36
CA GLU A 27 -11.11 13.36 -3.53
C GLU A 27 -9.98 13.25 -2.50
N ALA A 28 -10.32 13.11 -1.21
CA ALA A 28 -9.32 12.92 -0.16
C ALA A 28 -8.46 11.66 -0.39
N LEU A 29 -9.04 10.61 -0.98
CA LEU A 29 -8.29 9.39 -1.31
C LEU A 29 -7.37 9.61 -2.51
N LEU A 30 -7.86 10.24 -3.58
CA LEU A 30 -7.05 10.57 -4.77
C LEU A 30 -5.87 11.47 -4.40
N ALA A 31 -6.09 12.47 -3.53
CA ALA A 31 -5.02 13.31 -3.01
C ALA A 31 -3.96 12.48 -2.24
N HIS A 32 -4.40 11.52 -1.43
CA HIS A 32 -3.49 10.61 -0.73
C HIS A 32 -2.70 9.70 -1.70
N TYR A 33 -3.33 9.21 -2.77
CA TYR A 33 -2.64 8.47 -3.82
C TYR A 33 -1.59 9.31 -4.53
N ALA A 34 -1.94 10.53 -4.94
CA ALA A 34 -1.01 11.44 -5.61
C ALA A 34 0.19 11.76 -4.69
N ALA A 35 -0.05 12.01 -3.41
CA ALA A 35 1.01 12.22 -2.43
C ALA A 35 1.94 11.00 -2.29
N ASN A 36 1.38 9.78 -2.27
CA ASN A 36 2.18 8.56 -2.21
C ASN A 36 2.96 8.30 -3.50
N GLN A 37 2.36 8.50 -4.68
CA GLN A 37 3.05 8.39 -5.96
C GLN A 37 4.24 9.36 -6.06
N ASN A 38 4.07 10.60 -5.60
CA ASN A 38 5.15 11.58 -5.57
C ASN A 38 6.28 11.15 -4.62
N ARG A 39 5.95 10.58 -3.46
CA ARG A 39 6.94 10.03 -2.51
C ARG A 39 7.67 8.82 -3.10
N ASP A 40 6.95 7.91 -3.74
CA ASP A 40 7.51 6.72 -4.37
C ASP A 40 8.45 7.11 -5.53
N ALA A 41 8.05 8.08 -6.36
CA ALA A 41 8.88 8.61 -7.44
C ALA A 41 10.14 9.29 -6.91
N ALA A 42 10.02 10.14 -5.88
CA ALA A 42 11.17 10.79 -5.24
C ALA A 42 12.13 9.76 -4.61
N ARG A 43 11.58 8.73 -3.96
CA ARG A 43 12.37 7.63 -3.40
C ARG A 43 13.09 6.85 -4.50
N GLN A 44 12.41 6.52 -5.59
CA GLN A 44 13.00 5.81 -6.72
C GLN A 44 14.13 6.62 -7.36
N GLU A 45 13.95 7.93 -7.54
CA GLU A 45 15.01 8.79 -8.07
C GLU A 45 16.21 8.86 -7.12
N SER A 46 15.98 8.96 -5.80
CA SER A 46 17.08 8.93 -4.82
C SER A 46 17.88 7.63 -4.86
N LEU A 47 17.22 6.48 -5.00
CA LEU A 47 17.89 5.18 -5.10
C LEU A 47 18.68 5.07 -6.42
N ARG A 48 18.13 5.57 -7.53
CA ARG A 48 18.82 5.64 -8.83
C ARG A 48 20.05 6.54 -8.76
N HIS A 49 19.95 7.69 -8.08
CA HIS A 49 21.10 8.57 -7.87
C HIS A 49 22.21 7.88 -7.08
N VAL A 50 21.88 7.23 -5.96
CA VAL A 50 22.86 6.51 -5.13
C VAL A 50 23.55 5.39 -5.91
N SER A 51 22.78 4.61 -6.69
CA SER A 51 23.35 3.54 -7.53
C SER A 51 24.33 4.10 -8.58
N ARG A 52 23.93 5.14 -9.32
CA ARG A 52 24.79 5.81 -10.31
C ARG A 52 26.04 6.42 -9.69
N GLU A 53 25.92 7.05 -8.53
CA GLU A 53 27.06 7.64 -7.83
C GLU A 53 28.07 6.56 -7.40
N ALA A 54 27.60 5.42 -6.90
CA ALA A 54 28.46 4.29 -6.55
C ALA A 54 29.15 3.70 -7.79
N GLU A 55 28.43 3.56 -8.91
CA GLU A 55 29.00 3.11 -10.19
C GLU A 55 30.08 4.06 -10.71
N GLN A 56 29.83 5.37 -10.68
CA GLN A 56 30.83 6.37 -11.09
C GLN A 56 32.08 6.34 -10.20
N LYS A 57 31.92 6.16 -8.88
CA LYS A 57 33.05 6.01 -7.96
C LYS A 57 33.86 4.76 -8.28
N LEU A 58 33.20 3.63 -8.54
CA LEU A 58 33.87 2.39 -8.96
C LEU A 58 34.64 2.59 -10.27
N GLN A 59 34.04 3.23 -11.27
CA GLN A 59 34.68 3.48 -12.55
C GLN A 59 35.92 4.38 -12.41
N ARG A 60 35.85 5.43 -11.59
CA ARG A 60 37.01 6.30 -11.29
C ARG A 60 38.13 5.52 -10.57
N MET A 61 37.80 4.63 -9.65
CA MET A 61 38.79 3.78 -8.98
C MET A 61 39.44 2.81 -9.96
N TYR A 62 38.67 2.16 -10.83
CA TYR A 62 39.24 1.29 -11.87
C TYR A 62 40.17 2.06 -12.81
N ALA A 63 39.76 3.24 -13.28
CA ALA A 63 40.61 4.10 -14.10
C ALA A 63 41.88 4.55 -13.36
N ALA A 64 41.81 4.83 -12.05
CA ALA A 64 42.98 5.21 -11.26
C ALA A 64 43.97 4.06 -11.08
N ILE A 65 43.49 2.82 -11.01
CA ILE A 65 44.31 1.61 -10.99
C ILE A 65 44.97 1.41 -12.38
N GLU A 66 44.19 1.52 -13.45
CA GLU A 66 44.69 1.37 -14.84
C GLU A 66 45.78 2.38 -15.19
N ASN A 67 45.64 3.62 -14.71
CA ASN A 67 46.61 4.70 -14.96
C ASN A 67 47.79 4.70 -13.96
N GLY A 68 47.85 3.74 -13.03
CA GLY A 68 48.93 3.65 -12.04
C GLY A 68 48.94 4.77 -11.00
N ILE A 69 47.82 5.48 -10.83
CA ILE A 69 47.66 6.58 -9.85
C ILE A 69 47.51 6.02 -8.43
N VAL A 70 46.93 4.82 -8.31
CA VAL A 70 46.70 4.12 -7.04
C VAL A 70 47.55 2.86 -7.00
N ASP A 71 48.26 2.66 -5.89
CA ASP A 71 49.01 1.43 -5.65
C ASP A 71 48.05 0.24 -5.45
N PRO A 72 48.06 -0.78 -6.34
CA PRO A 72 47.22 -1.96 -6.18
C PRO A 72 47.56 -2.80 -4.93
N ALA A 73 48.71 -2.57 -4.29
CA ALA A 73 49.09 -3.20 -3.03
C ALA A 73 48.55 -2.48 -1.78
N ASP A 74 47.83 -1.37 -1.93
CA ASP A 74 47.21 -0.67 -0.80
C ASP A 74 46.22 -1.59 -0.06
N PRO A 75 46.46 -1.89 1.24
CA PRO A 75 45.61 -2.79 2.01
C PRO A 75 44.18 -2.26 2.18
N THR A 76 43.95 -0.95 2.08
CA THR A 76 42.63 -0.32 2.23
C THR A 76 41.80 -0.31 0.95
N LEU A 77 42.44 -0.55 -0.20
CA LEU A 77 41.79 -0.49 -1.51
C LEU A 77 40.73 -1.59 -1.68
N ARG A 78 41.05 -2.80 -1.23
CA ARG A 78 40.12 -3.95 -1.31
C ARG A 78 38.85 -3.70 -0.51
N GLU A 79 38.99 -3.26 0.74
CA GLU A 79 37.87 -2.97 1.63
C GLU A 79 36.96 -1.87 1.04
N ARG A 80 37.55 -0.80 0.50
CA ARG A 80 36.80 0.28 -0.16
C ARG A 80 36.06 -0.19 -1.42
N LEU A 81 36.70 -1.04 -2.22
CA LEU A 81 36.10 -1.60 -3.42
C LEU A 81 34.89 -2.49 -3.07
N ASP A 82 35.05 -3.36 -2.07
CA ASP A 82 33.99 -4.26 -1.62
C ASP A 82 32.82 -3.46 -1.01
N ALA A 83 33.10 -2.41 -0.24
CA ALA A 83 32.08 -1.51 0.29
C ALA A 83 31.29 -0.80 -0.82
N LEU A 84 31.97 -0.27 -1.84
CA LEU A 84 31.32 0.39 -2.98
C LEU A 84 30.50 -0.58 -3.83
N LYS A 85 30.99 -1.81 -4.05
CA LYS A 85 30.24 -2.87 -4.73
C LYS A 85 28.97 -3.22 -3.96
N ALA A 86 29.08 -3.43 -2.64
CA ALA A 86 27.94 -3.72 -1.78
C ALA A 86 26.90 -2.59 -1.80
N GLN A 87 27.35 -1.33 -1.76
CA GLN A 87 26.45 -0.17 -1.85
C GLN A 87 25.71 -0.13 -3.20
N ARG A 88 26.41 -0.38 -4.31
CA ARG A 88 25.83 -0.43 -5.66
C ARG A 88 24.83 -1.58 -5.79
N ASP A 89 25.18 -2.78 -5.32
CA ASP A 89 24.33 -3.95 -5.38
C ASP A 89 23.06 -3.78 -4.55
N GLU A 90 23.16 -3.20 -3.35
CA GLU A 90 21.97 -2.93 -2.52
C GLU A 90 21.09 -1.84 -3.13
N ALA A 91 21.66 -0.74 -3.63
CA ALA A 91 20.89 0.31 -4.29
C ALA A 91 20.17 -0.20 -5.54
N SER A 92 20.84 -1.02 -6.35
CA SER A 92 20.24 -1.64 -7.54
C SER A 92 19.15 -2.65 -7.18
N ARG A 93 19.33 -3.44 -6.13
CA ARG A 93 18.28 -4.33 -5.61
C ARG A 93 17.05 -3.54 -5.16
N LEU A 94 17.23 -2.46 -4.42
CA LEU A 94 16.14 -1.62 -3.94
C LEU A 94 15.42 -0.90 -5.10
N CYS A 95 16.16 -0.45 -6.12
CA CYS A 95 15.57 0.09 -7.36
C CYS A 95 14.68 -0.95 -8.06
N ALA A 96 15.19 -2.17 -8.25
CA ALA A 96 14.43 -3.24 -8.90
C ALA A 96 13.14 -3.60 -8.11
N MET A 97 13.19 -3.56 -6.77
CA MET A 97 12.01 -3.76 -5.92
C MET A 97 11.02 -2.58 -5.97
N ALA A 98 11.51 -1.36 -6.20
CA ALA A 98 10.71 -0.15 -6.32
C ALA A 98 10.03 -0.02 -7.69
N GLU A 99 10.56 -0.64 -8.74
CA GLU A 99 9.98 -0.67 -10.09
C GLU A 99 8.71 -1.55 -10.23
N ALA A 100 8.19 -2.07 -9.11
CA ALA A 100 6.88 -2.72 -9.11
C ALA A 100 5.81 -1.78 -9.73
N PRO A 101 4.89 -2.31 -10.57
CA PRO A 101 3.97 -1.48 -11.32
C PRO A 101 3.18 -0.58 -10.37
N ALA A 102 3.30 0.72 -10.60
CA ALA A 102 2.51 1.72 -9.90
C ALA A 102 1.03 1.38 -10.07
N LEU A 103 0.25 1.50 -8.98
CA LEU A 103 -1.20 1.37 -9.08
C LEU A 103 -1.68 2.48 -10.03
N VAL A 104 -2.28 2.09 -11.16
CA VAL A 104 -2.98 3.04 -12.04
C VAL A 104 -4.17 3.56 -11.24
N VAL A 105 -4.07 4.84 -10.83
CA VAL A 105 -5.18 5.52 -10.17
C VAL A 105 -6.22 5.82 -11.25
N PRO A 106 -7.44 5.30 -11.13
CA PRO A 106 -8.46 5.53 -12.14
C PRO A 106 -8.92 6.99 -12.09
N THR A 107 -9.14 7.58 -13.27
CA THR A 107 -9.76 8.90 -13.38
C THR A 107 -11.23 8.78 -12.97
N ILE A 108 -11.61 9.48 -11.91
CA ILE A 108 -12.99 9.50 -11.43
C ILE A 108 -13.65 10.77 -11.93
N THR A 109 -14.77 10.62 -12.62
CA THR A 109 -15.61 11.74 -13.02
C THR A 109 -16.85 11.83 -12.13
N ASP A 110 -17.42 13.01 -12.03
CA ASP A 110 -18.66 13.25 -11.29
C ASP A 110 -19.82 12.35 -11.75
N GLU A 111 -19.90 12.09 -13.06
CA GLU A 111 -20.88 11.20 -13.67
C GLU A 111 -20.73 9.75 -13.17
N MET A 112 -19.48 9.27 -13.00
CA MET A 112 -19.22 7.95 -12.44
C MET A 112 -19.67 7.85 -10.98
N ILE A 113 -19.40 8.90 -10.18
CA ILE A 113 -19.82 8.96 -8.77
C ILE A 113 -21.35 8.95 -8.69
N GLU A 114 -22.02 9.73 -9.54
CA GLU A 114 -23.47 9.84 -9.55
C GLU A 114 -24.13 8.51 -9.94
N ARG A 115 -23.68 7.90 -11.05
CA ARG A 115 -24.17 6.58 -11.48
C ARG A 115 -23.95 5.53 -10.40
N PHE A 116 -22.75 5.45 -9.83
CA PHE A 116 -22.45 4.52 -8.74
C PHE A 116 -23.33 4.74 -7.51
N SER A 117 -23.55 6.00 -7.13
CA SER A 117 -24.41 6.34 -5.99
C SER A 117 -25.85 5.87 -6.20
N CYS A 118 -26.40 6.10 -7.39
CA CYS A 118 -27.75 5.68 -7.76
C CYS A 118 -27.86 4.15 -7.83
N ASP A 119 -26.94 3.49 -8.54
CA ASP A 119 -26.94 2.05 -8.74
C ASP A 119 -26.80 1.31 -7.40
N LEU A 120 -25.88 1.75 -6.55
CA LEU A 120 -25.65 1.10 -5.26
C LEU A 120 -26.83 1.33 -4.31
N ARG A 121 -27.43 2.52 -4.29
CA ARG A 121 -28.66 2.78 -3.52
C ARG A 121 -29.81 1.88 -3.97
N ALA A 122 -30.04 1.75 -5.27
CA ALA A 122 -31.06 0.87 -5.82
C ALA A 122 -30.81 -0.59 -5.42
N LYS A 123 -29.56 -1.06 -5.54
CA LYS A 123 -29.15 -2.43 -5.16
C LYS A 123 -29.28 -2.70 -3.65
N LEU A 124 -29.08 -1.70 -2.79
CA LEU A 124 -29.26 -1.86 -1.34
C LEU A 124 -30.73 -1.79 -0.91
N ALA A 125 -31.56 -1.05 -1.64
CA ALA A 125 -32.99 -0.97 -1.37
C ALA A 125 -33.74 -2.24 -1.84
N ASP A 126 -33.56 -2.63 -3.10
CA ASP A 126 -34.39 -3.65 -3.78
C ASP A 126 -33.64 -4.96 -4.09
N GLY A 127 -32.34 -5.03 -3.78
CA GLY A 127 -31.52 -6.20 -4.10
C GLY A 127 -31.82 -7.44 -3.23
N PRO A 128 -31.52 -8.65 -3.74
CA PRO A 128 -31.56 -9.87 -2.95
C PRO A 128 -30.70 -9.76 -1.68
N VAL A 129 -31.12 -10.41 -0.60
CA VAL A 129 -30.43 -10.39 0.71
C VAL A 129 -28.95 -10.77 0.59
N ALA A 130 -28.63 -11.79 -0.22
CA ALA A 130 -27.25 -12.24 -0.45
C ALA A 130 -26.38 -11.13 -1.06
N MET A 131 -26.88 -10.48 -2.12
CA MET A 131 -26.20 -9.38 -2.80
C MET A 131 -25.96 -8.20 -1.85
N ARG A 132 -26.98 -7.84 -1.08
CA ARG A 132 -26.91 -6.78 -0.06
C ARG A 132 -25.81 -7.03 0.95
N LYS A 133 -25.71 -8.25 1.48
CA LYS A 133 -24.65 -8.64 2.42
C LYS A 133 -23.26 -8.60 1.78
N GLU A 134 -23.13 -8.99 0.51
CA GLU A 134 -21.85 -8.92 -0.20
C GLU A 134 -21.36 -7.47 -0.39
N TYR A 135 -22.23 -6.55 -0.82
CA TYR A 135 -21.87 -5.13 -0.93
C TYR A 135 -21.51 -4.53 0.43
N LEU A 136 -22.26 -4.87 1.47
CA LEU A 136 -21.98 -4.38 2.83
C LEU A 136 -20.61 -4.87 3.30
N ARG A 137 -20.28 -6.15 3.07
CA ARG A 137 -18.97 -6.73 3.40
C ARG A 137 -17.83 -6.17 2.54
N ALA A 138 -18.14 -5.68 1.34
CA ALA A 138 -17.16 -5.06 0.46
C ALA A 138 -16.81 -3.62 0.86
N ILE A 139 -17.74 -2.88 1.48
CA ILE A 139 -17.58 -1.45 1.82
C ILE A 139 -17.28 -1.25 3.30
N VAL A 140 -17.94 -2.01 4.18
CA VAL A 140 -17.87 -1.89 5.63
C VAL A 140 -16.87 -2.90 6.20
N ASP A 141 -15.95 -2.41 7.02
CA ASP A 141 -14.97 -3.25 7.71
C ASP A 141 -15.49 -3.72 9.07
N ARG A 142 -16.12 -2.84 9.85
CA ARG A 142 -16.76 -3.18 11.12
C ARG A 142 -17.92 -2.26 11.45
N ILE A 143 -18.87 -2.79 12.20
CA ILE A 143 -20.01 -2.07 12.76
C ILE A 143 -19.93 -2.24 14.26
N GLU A 144 -19.85 -1.12 14.97
CA GLU A 144 -19.91 -1.08 16.43
C GLU A 144 -21.34 -0.65 16.81
N ILE A 145 -21.97 -1.42 17.69
CA ILE A 145 -23.32 -1.18 18.19
C ILE A 145 -23.18 -0.94 19.70
N ASP A 146 -23.45 0.28 20.13
CA ASP A 146 -23.59 0.65 21.53
C ASP A 146 -25.08 0.76 21.90
N ASP A 147 -25.40 0.95 23.19
CA ASP A 147 -26.77 1.01 23.74
C ASP A 147 -27.70 2.06 23.09
N GLY A 148 -27.14 3.01 22.31
CA GLY A 148 -27.92 4.00 21.55
C GLY A 148 -27.26 4.54 20.29
N GLU A 149 -26.09 4.03 19.88
CA GLU A 149 -25.36 4.53 18.72
C GLU A 149 -24.85 3.37 17.84
N ILE A 150 -24.89 3.57 16.53
CA ILE A 150 -24.32 2.64 15.56
C ILE A 150 -23.19 3.37 14.83
N ARG A 151 -21.96 2.87 14.97
CA ARG A 151 -20.78 3.41 14.28
C ARG A 151 -20.36 2.46 13.18
N ILE A 152 -20.30 2.97 11.95
CA ILE A 152 -19.93 2.20 10.77
C ILE A 152 -18.54 2.63 10.32
N PHE A 153 -17.60 1.68 10.30
CA PHE A 153 -16.24 1.90 9.84
C PHE A 153 -16.02 1.19 8.52
N GLY A 154 -15.44 1.91 7.55
CA GLY A 154 -15.12 1.37 6.24
C GLY A 154 -13.84 1.98 5.69
N ARG A 155 -13.24 1.27 4.74
CA ARG A 155 -11.98 1.68 4.11
C ARG A 155 -12.22 2.41 2.80
N LYS A 156 -11.60 3.58 2.66
CA LYS A 156 -11.73 4.43 1.46
C LYS A 156 -11.22 3.72 0.19
N ASP A 157 -10.16 2.93 0.29
CA ASP A 157 -9.63 2.15 -0.83
C ASP A 157 -10.57 1.04 -1.30
N ARG A 158 -11.36 0.44 -0.41
CA ARG A 158 -12.37 -0.53 -0.78
C ARG A 158 -13.53 0.12 -1.53
N LEU A 159 -14.01 1.28 -1.04
CA LEU A 159 -15.02 2.08 -1.71
C LEU A 159 -14.60 2.46 -3.13
N MET A 160 -13.35 2.92 -3.29
CA MET A 160 -12.76 3.22 -4.60
C MET A 160 -12.73 2.00 -5.53
N ASN A 161 -12.30 0.84 -5.03
CA ASN A 161 -12.28 -0.38 -5.83
C ASN A 161 -13.68 -0.83 -6.29
N GLN A 162 -14.72 -0.57 -5.49
CA GLN A 162 -16.11 -0.82 -5.89
C GLN A 162 -16.63 0.21 -6.89
N LEU A 163 -16.21 1.47 -6.82
CA LEU A 163 -16.55 2.47 -7.84
C LEU A 163 -16.03 2.05 -9.23
N VAL A 164 -14.81 1.51 -9.26
CA VAL A 164 -14.12 1.10 -10.48
C VAL A 164 -14.59 -0.27 -10.97
N SER A 165 -15.18 -1.09 -10.09
CA SER A 165 -15.65 -2.44 -10.39
C SER A 165 -17.17 -2.51 -10.35
N ASP A 166 -17.81 -2.79 -11.49
CA ASP A 166 -19.28 -2.90 -11.59
C ASP A 166 -19.90 -4.06 -10.77
N ARG A 167 -19.07 -4.90 -10.14
CA ARG A 167 -19.45 -6.06 -9.30
C ARG A 167 -18.75 -6.01 -7.94
N PRO A 168 -19.39 -6.53 -6.86
CA PRO A 168 -18.81 -6.58 -5.53
C PRO A 168 -17.56 -7.48 -5.55
N LYS A 169 -16.37 -6.87 -5.55
CA LYS A 169 -15.11 -7.62 -5.41
C LYS A 169 -14.71 -7.69 -3.95
N LEU A 170 -14.86 -8.86 -3.34
CA LEU A 170 -14.19 -9.21 -2.09
C LEU A 170 -12.71 -9.43 -2.43
N ASN A 171 -11.88 -8.39 -2.42
CA ASN A 171 -10.46 -8.55 -2.73
C ASN A 171 -9.76 -9.36 -1.61
N PRO A 172 -9.15 -10.53 -1.91
CA PRO A 172 -8.21 -11.18 -0.99
C PRO A 172 -6.78 -10.63 -1.13
N LYS A 173 -6.55 -9.69 -2.06
CA LYS A 173 -5.21 -9.18 -2.36
C LYS A 173 -4.80 -8.19 -1.27
N VAL A 174 -3.75 -8.57 -0.53
CA VAL A 174 -3.11 -7.78 0.52
C VAL A 174 -2.99 -6.31 0.08
N PRO A 175 -3.53 -5.35 0.86
CA PRO A 175 -3.39 -3.94 0.52
C PRO A 175 -1.92 -3.53 0.55
N SER A 176 -1.40 -2.98 -0.54
CA SER A 176 0.00 -2.53 -0.65
C SER A 176 0.24 -1.12 -0.10
N PHE A 177 -0.70 -0.55 0.65
CA PHE A 177 -0.74 0.87 1.04
C PHE A 177 0.30 1.31 2.09
N GLY A 178 1.09 0.37 2.62
CA GLY A 178 2.16 0.69 3.56
C GLY A 178 3.38 -0.18 3.30
N ARG A 179 4.25 0.24 2.39
CA ARG A 179 5.62 -0.32 2.28
C ARG A 179 6.58 0.30 3.31
N GLU A 180 6.04 1.04 4.28
CA GLU A 180 6.76 1.62 5.42
C GLU A 180 6.55 0.80 6.69
N TRP A 181 6.50 -0.52 6.58
CA TRP A 181 6.60 -1.39 7.74
C TRP A 181 8.00 -1.20 8.35
N ARG A 182 8.08 -0.39 9.41
CA ARG A 182 9.19 -0.42 10.33
C ARG A 182 8.93 -1.59 11.28
N PRO A 183 9.80 -2.61 11.38
CA PRO A 183 9.77 -3.51 12.52
C PRO A 183 10.23 -2.70 13.73
N VAL A 184 9.31 -1.96 14.35
CA VAL A 184 9.50 -1.49 15.72
C VAL A 184 9.33 -2.74 16.57
N ARG A 185 10.48 -3.39 16.81
CA ARG A 185 10.73 -4.35 17.89
C ARG A 185 9.52 -5.28 18.12
N ASP A 186 9.45 -6.36 17.35
CA ASP A 186 8.48 -7.43 17.58
C ASP A 186 8.40 -7.72 19.09
N SER A 187 7.19 -7.60 19.65
CA SER A 187 6.90 -7.94 21.06
C SER A 187 6.99 -9.44 21.34
N ASN A 188 7.54 -10.23 20.40
CA ASN A 188 7.79 -11.64 20.56
C ASN A 188 9.30 -11.92 20.39
N PRO A 189 10.10 -11.80 21.45
CA PRO A 189 11.48 -12.24 21.41
C PRO A 189 11.46 -13.76 21.22
N CYS A 190 11.95 -14.21 20.07
CA CYS A 190 12.07 -15.62 19.72
C CYS A 190 12.65 -16.43 20.89
N CYS A 191 11.87 -17.41 21.37
CA CYS A 191 12.31 -18.36 22.38
C CYS A 191 13.60 -19.04 21.92
N ARG A 192 14.66 -18.82 22.70
CA ARG A 192 15.96 -19.49 22.62
C ARG A 192 15.71 -21.00 22.66
N ARG A 193 16.01 -21.72 21.56
CA ARG A 193 16.10 -23.19 21.56
C ARG A 193 17.21 -23.60 22.51
N GLU A 194 16.87 -24.02 23.72
CA GLU A 194 17.77 -24.79 24.57
C GLU A 194 17.97 -26.17 23.95
N ARG A 195 19.19 -26.44 23.46
CA ARG A 195 19.64 -27.81 23.27
C ARG A 195 19.90 -28.37 24.66
N ALA A 196 19.01 -29.21 25.15
CA ALA A 196 19.32 -30.10 26.26
C ALA A 196 20.40 -31.07 25.80
N ILE A 197 21.60 -30.92 26.35
CA ILE A 197 22.64 -31.95 26.35
C ILE A 197 22.21 -32.92 27.45
N SER A 198 21.68 -34.08 27.08
CA SER A 198 21.54 -35.21 28.00
C SER A 198 22.86 -35.99 27.98
N SER A 199 23.67 -35.76 29.00
CA SER A 199 24.72 -36.70 29.40
C SER A 199 24.09 -37.77 30.28
N GLY A 200 24.24 -39.03 29.87
CA GLY A 200 23.93 -40.25 30.60
C GLY A 200 24.75 -41.37 30.01
#